data_AF-A0A414ZQW7-F1
#
_entry.id   AF-A0A414ZQW7-F1
#
_cell.length_a   1.000
_cell.length_b   1.000
_cell.length_c   1.000
_cell.angle_alpha   90.00
_cell.angle_beta   90.00
_cell.angle_gamma   90.00
#
_symmetry.space_group_name_H-M   'P 1'
#
loop_
_entity.id
_entity.type
_entity.pdbx_description
1 polymer ?
#
loop_
_entity_poly.entity_id
_entity_poly.type
_entity_poly.pdbx_seq_one_letter_code
_entity_poly.pdbx_strand_id
1 'polypeptide(L)'
;MRYGRKSFDFGDFEITKREILASISIIAVMILVGILISGKISEYQMDKNEKYNKAVKIESQEMFQYGMDTNVGNAFVYGDLKAVDTVTYPEIGGEYMSVSKDEEHYTRHTRTVYEYDEDGNVTGSHEEEYWTWDLYDSDNKHCDKVTFLGIEFDYGQIYKPYENYIDTIDGDYHVRYVYYGSKTEYTGTIFTKLDNHTINKTEFYKDMDINDAVDYLQSNAGMIAFWIFWVILIGGMVFGFYYLDNRWLD
;
A
#
# COMPACT_ATOMS: atom_id res chain seq x y z
N MET A 1 -62.90 5.93 -23.51
CA MET A 1 -62.00 6.33 -22.42
C MET A 1 -60.59 5.85 -22.77
N ARG A 2 -59.73 6.74 -23.27
CA ARG A 2 -58.33 6.42 -23.65
C ARG A 2 -57.42 6.78 -22.48
N TYR A 3 -56.71 5.79 -21.95
CA TYR A 3 -55.71 5.96 -20.90
C TYR A 3 -54.55 6.82 -21.43
N GLY A 4 -54.35 8.01 -20.86
CA GLY A 4 -53.19 8.85 -21.16
C GLY A 4 -51.93 8.21 -20.58
N ARG A 5 -51.02 7.76 -21.46
CA ARG A 5 -49.64 7.42 -21.08
C ARG A 5 -48.99 8.71 -20.58
N LYS A 6 -48.61 8.74 -19.30
CA LYS A 6 -47.72 9.80 -18.76
C LYS A 6 -46.30 9.41 -19.10
N SER A 7 -45.73 10.03 -20.13
CA SER A 7 -44.30 10.06 -20.42
C SER A 7 -43.67 11.29 -19.78
N PHE A 8 -42.37 11.20 -19.50
CA PHE A 8 -41.56 12.34 -19.09
C PHE A 8 -40.65 12.69 -20.26
N ASP A 9 -40.79 13.93 -20.76
CA ASP A 9 -40.14 14.42 -21.96
C ASP A 9 -38.87 15.21 -21.58
N PHE A 10 -37.72 14.72 -22.04
CA PHE A 10 -36.42 15.36 -21.89
C PHE A 10 -35.83 15.75 -23.27
N GLY A 11 -36.66 16.31 -24.14
CA GLY A 11 -36.23 16.91 -25.41
C GLY A 11 -36.20 15.89 -26.55
N ASP A 12 -35.07 15.19 -26.74
CA ASP A 12 -34.89 14.21 -27.83
C ASP A 12 -35.10 12.75 -27.38
N PHE A 13 -35.56 12.53 -26.14
CA PHE A 13 -35.76 11.19 -25.58
C PHE A 13 -37.02 11.13 -24.71
N GLU A 14 -38.01 10.32 -25.12
CA GLU A 14 -39.26 10.10 -24.38
C GLU A 14 -39.18 8.80 -23.60
N ILE A 15 -38.92 8.87 -22.28
CA ILE A 15 -38.88 7.67 -21.44
C ILE A 15 -40.30 7.27 -21.04
N THR A 16 -40.70 6.07 -21.46
CA THR A 16 -42.00 5.49 -21.14
C THR A 16 -41.97 4.73 -19.81
N LYS A 17 -43.15 4.61 -19.16
CA LYS A 17 -43.30 3.82 -17.92
C LYS A 17 -42.87 2.36 -18.05
N ARG A 18 -42.87 1.79 -19.26
CA ARG A 18 -42.47 0.40 -19.53
C ARG A 18 -40.95 0.26 -19.48
N GLU A 19 -40.21 1.23 -20.00
CA GLU A 19 -38.74 1.23 -19.96
C GLU A 19 -38.21 1.44 -18.55
N ILE A 20 -38.90 2.25 -17.74
CA ILE A 20 -38.60 2.37 -16.30
C ILE A 20 -38.81 1.03 -15.58
N LEU A 21 -39.86 0.28 -15.91
CA LEU A 21 -40.10 -1.03 -15.30
C LEU A 21 -39.06 -2.07 -15.74
N ALA A 22 -38.67 -2.04 -17.02
CA ALA A 22 -37.63 -2.90 -17.56
C ALA A 22 -36.26 -2.59 -16.95
N SER A 23 -35.89 -1.32 -16.77
CA SER A 23 -34.62 -0.93 -16.15
C SER A 23 -34.55 -1.33 -14.67
N ILE A 24 -35.63 -1.18 -13.90
CA ILE A 24 -35.72 -1.71 -12.53
C ILE A 24 -35.48 -3.23 -12.52
N SER A 25 -36.04 -3.95 -13.48
CA SER A 25 -35.86 -5.40 -13.59
C SER A 25 -34.42 -5.78 -13.94
N ILE A 26 -33.78 -5.05 -14.86
CA ILE A 26 -32.37 -5.21 -15.22
C ILE A 26 -31.48 -4.98 -13.99
N ILE A 27 -31.71 -3.87 -13.27
CA ILE A 27 -30.97 -3.55 -12.04
C ILE A 27 -31.13 -4.68 -11.01
N ALA A 28 -32.35 -5.16 -10.78
CA ALA A 28 -32.61 -6.24 -9.83
C ALA A 28 -31.84 -7.53 -10.18
N VAL A 29 -31.86 -7.94 -11.46
CA VAL A 29 -31.10 -9.11 -11.93
C VAL A 29 -29.59 -8.89 -11.78
N MET A 30 -29.09 -7.70 -12.13
CA MET A 30 -27.67 -7.37 -12.02
C MET A 30 -27.18 -7.32 -10.57
N ILE A 31 -28.01 -6.86 -9.64
CA ILE A 31 -27.71 -6.90 -8.21
C ILE A 31 -27.64 -8.36 -7.73
N LEU A 32 -28.59 -9.21 -8.12
CA LEU A 32 -28.57 -10.64 -7.78
C LEU A 32 -27.30 -11.33 -8.29
N VAL A 33 -26.91 -11.08 -9.54
CA VAL A 33 -25.65 -11.59 -10.11
C VAL A 33 -24.45 -11.03 -9.35
N GLY A 34 -24.46 -9.74 -9.03
CA GLY A 34 -23.41 -9.09 -8.25
C GLY A 34 -23.22 -9.74 -6.88
N ILE A 35 -24.31 -10.08 -6.18
CA ILE A 35 -24.26 -10.78 -4.89
C ILE A 35 -23.58 -12.15 -5.05
N LEU A 36 -23.93 -12.94 -6.07
CA LEU A 36 -23.31 -14.24 -6.32
C LEU A 36 -21.80 -14.14 -6.56
N ILE A 37 -21.37 -13.17 -7.36
CA ILE A 37 -19.94 -12.93 -7.64
C ILE A 37 -19.24 -12.44 -6.37
N SER A 38 -19.84 -11.51 -5.62
CA SER A 38 -19.28 -11.04 -4.36
C SER A 38 -19.14 -12.16 -3.33
N GLY A 39 -20.05 -13.14 -3.34
CA GLY A 39 -19.97 -14.33 -2.49
C GLY A 39 -18.71 -15.14 -2.80
N LYS A 40 -18.41 -15.37 -4.09
CA LYS A 40 -17.18 -16.05 -4.53
C LYS A 40 -15.91 -15.26 -4.18
N ILE A 41 -15.95 -13.93 -4.32
CA ILE A 41 -14.85 -13.05 -3.91
C ILE A 41 -14.64 -13.12 -2.39
N SER A 42 -15.71 -13.14 -1.61
CA SER A 42 -15.68 -13.26 -0.15
C SER A 42 -15.10 -14.61 0.28
N GLU A 43 -15.57 -15.72 -0.30
CA GLU A 43 -15.03 -17.07 -0.06
C GLU A 43 -13.51 -17.10 -0.30
N TYR A 44 -13.06 -16.60 -1.45
CA TYR A 44 -11.64 -16.56 -1.78
C TYR A 44 -10.80 -15.70 -0.82
N GLN A 45 -11.34 -14.56 -0.36
CA GLN A 45 -10.68 -13.73 0.64
C GLN A 45 -10.66 -14.41 2.01
N MET A 46 -11.74 -15.07 2.41
CA MET A 46 -11.84 -15.78 3.68
C MET A 46 -10.84 -16.95 3.75
N ASP A 47 -10.67 -17.69 2.65
CA ASP A 47 -9.66 -18.74 2.55
C ASP A 47 -8.23 -18.18 2.69
N LYS A 48 -7.94 -17.03 2.06
CA LYS A 48 -6.65 -16.36 2.22
C LYS A 48 -6.42 -15.83 3.64
N ASN A 49 -7.48 -15.33 4.26
CA ASN A 49 -7.44 -14.72 5.59
C ASN A 49 -7.52 -15.76 6.72
N GLU A 50 -7.79 -17.02 6.39
CA GLU A 50 -7.86 -18.13 7.36
C GLU A 50 -6.59 -18.20 8.23
N LYS A 51 -5.42 -17.98 7.62
CA LYS A 51 -4.13 -17.98 8.32
C LYS A 51 -4.03 -16.86 9.38
N TYR A 52 -4.66 -15.71 9.14
CA TYR A 52 -4.67 -14.58 10.07
C TYR A 52 -5.71 -14.80 11.17
N ASN A 53 -6.90 -15.31 10.80
CA ASN A 53 -7.97 -15.62 11.75
C ASN A 53 -7.60 -16.70 12.76
N LYS A 54 -6.77 -17.67 12.35
CA LYS A 54 -6.30 -18.77 13.21
C LYS A 54 -4.97 -18.47 13.91
N ALA A 55 -4.33 -17.35 13.61
CA ALA A 55 -3.03 -17.03 14.20
C ALA A 55 -3.17 -16.78 15.71
N VAL A 56 -2.19 -17.26 16.48
CA VAL A 56 -2.12 -17.01 17.92
C VAL A 56 -1.81 -15.53 18.14
N LYS A 57 -2.50 -14.88 19.09
CA LYS A 57 -2.21 -13.50 19.49
C LYS A 57 -1.35 -13.51 20.75
N ILE A 58 -0.19 -12.85 20.71
CA ILE A 58 0.83 -12.89 21.75
C ILE A 58 1.23 -11.45 22.11
N GLU A 59 1.20 -11.12 23.40
CA GLU A 59 1.56 -9.78 23.91
C GLU A 59 2.62 -9.84 25.02
N SER A 60 3.08 -11.04 25.39
CA SER A 60 4.09 -11.23 26.45
C SER A 60 5.28 -12.05 25.97
N GLN A 61 6.45 -11.73 26.52
CA GLN A 61 7.70 -12.44 26.25
C GLN A 61 7.59 -13.93 26.54
N GLU A 62 6.97 -14.32 27.67
CA GLU A 62 6.82 -15.73 28.07
C GLU A 62 6.03 -16.52 27.03
N MET A 63 4.91 -15.96 26.56
CA MET A 63 4.07 -16.58 25.53
C MET A 63 4.77 -16.61 24.17
N PHE A 64 5.59 -15.61 23.87
CA PHE A 64 6.38 -15.56 22.63
C PHE A 64 7.46 -16.65 22.61
N GLN A 65 8.23 -16.78 23.69
CA GLN A 65 9.22 -17.83 23.85
C GLN A 65 8.57 -19.21 23.80
N TYR A 66 7.50 -19.42 24.58
CA TYR A 66 6.75 -20.67 24.56
C TYR A 66 6.20 -21.00 23.16
N GLY A 67 5.73 -19.99 22.43
CA GLY A 67 5.24 -20.12 21.06
C GLY A 67 6.31 -20.61 20.09
N MET A 68 7.54 -20.10 20.21
CA MET A 68 8.70 -20.59 19.46
C MET A 68 9.07 -22.01 19.87
N ASP A 69 9.19 -22.29 21.17
CA ASP A 69 9.59 -23.60 21.69
C ASP A 69 8.63 -24.72 21.28
N THR A 70 7.34 -24.40 21.20
CA THR A 70 6.28 -25.37 20.85
C THR A 70 5.86 -25.35 19.39
N ASN A 71 6.46 -24.48 18.56
CA ASN A 71 6.18 -24.34 17.14
C ASN A 71 4.67 -24.14 16.83
N VAL A 72 4.04 -23.16 17.49
CA VAL A 72 2.58 -22.94 17.40
C VAL A 72 2.08 -22.53 16.00
N GLY A 73 2.98 -22.25 15.06
CA GLY A 73 2.64 -21.85 13.70
C GLY A 73 2.46 -20.34 13.58
N ASN A 74 1.43 -19.89 12.86
CA ASN A 74 1.23 -18.46 12.61
C ASN A 74 0.87 -17.73 13.91
N ALA A 75 1.53 -16.60 14.17
CA ALA A 75 1.27 -15.76 15.32
C ALA A 75 1.35 -14.28 14.96
N PHE A 76 0.50 -13.49 15.62
CA PHE A 76 0.66 -12.06 15.78
C PHE A 76 1.31 -11.80 17.13
N VAL A 77 2.40 -11.06 17.13
CA VAL A 77 3.15 -10.75 18.34
C VAL A 77 3.34 -9.25 18.44
N TYR A 78 2.80 -8.61 19.46
CA TYR A 78 2.96 -7.17 19.69
C TYR A 78 4.11 -6.90 20.64
N GLY A 79 4.93 -5.90 20.33
CA GLY A 79 6.03 -5.49 21.20
C GLY A 79 6.92 -4.40 20.60
N ASP A 80 7.99 -4.11 21.33
CA ASP A 80 9.00 -3.14 20.91
C ASP A 80 10.19 -3.85 20.29
N LEU A 81 10.62 -3.36 19.13
CA LEU A 81 11.88 -3.68 18.48
C LEU A 81 12.92 -2.64 18.90
N LYS A 82 13.96 -3.05 19.63
CA LYS A 82 15.01 -2.17 20.18
C LYS A 82 16.38 -2.58 19.68
N ALA A 83 17.21 -1.61 19.33
CA ALA A 83 18.62 -1.88 19.05
C ALA A 83 19.34 -2.33 20.33
N VAL A 84 20.12 -3.41 20.26
CA VAL A 84 20.96 -3.85 21.40
C VAL A 84 22.18 -2.94 21.51
N ASP A 85 22.78 -2.68 20.37
CA ASP A 85 23.91 -1.80 20.15
C ASP A 85 23.49 -0.67 19.19
N THR A 86 24.15 0.48 19.28
CA THR A 86 23.85 1.63 18.43
C THR A 86 25.07 1.99 17.59
N VAL A 87 24.81 2.52 16.39
CA VAL A 87 25.84 2.96 15.45
C VAL A 87 25.71 4.45 15.18
N THR A 88 26.84 5.06 14.84
CA THR A 88 26.90 6.45 14.38
C THR A 88 28.17 6.73 13.57
N TYR A 89 28.18 7.85 12.86
CA TYR A 89 29.39 8.48 12.36
C TYR A 89 29.82 9.61 13.33
N PRO A 90 31.11 9.70 13.70
CA PRO A 90 31.59 10.70 14.66
C PRO A 90 31.18 12.14 14.35
N GLU A 91 31.07 12.47 13.06
CA GLU A 91 30.75 13.81 12.57
C GLU A 91 29.28 14.24 12.78
N ILE A 92 28.34 13.30 12.91
CA ILE A 92 26.91 13.58 13.18
C ILE A 92 26.49 13.25 14.61
N GLY A 93 27.28 12.43 15.32
CA GLY A 93 26.93 11.97 16.67
C GLY A 93 25.58 11.24 16.72
N GLY A 94 24.92 11.21 17.88
CA GLY A 94 23.63 10.51 18.03
C GLY A 94 23.74 8.99 18.11
N GLU A 95 22.59 8.34 18.25
CA GLU A 95 22.46 6.90 18.38
C GLU A 95 21.40 6.39 17.40
N TYR A 96 21.79 5.44 16.55
CA TYR A 96 20.92 4.91 15.50
C TYR A 96 20.99 3.39 15.45
N MET A 97 19.90 2.76 15.02
CA MET A 97 19.91 1.32 14.71
C MET A 97 20.64 1.06 13.39
N SER A 98 20.54 2.01 12.46
CA SER A 98 21.26 2.04 11.18
C SER A 98 21.45 3.47 10.72
N VAL A 99 22.57 3.72 10.05
CA VAL A 99 22.96 5.03 9.56
C VAL A 99 23.69 4.90 8.23
N SER A 100 23.30 5.72 7.26
CA SER A 100 23.92 5.80 5.94
C SER A 100 24.54 7.18 5.72
N LYS A 101 25.61 7.18 4.93
CA LYS A 101 26.35 8.37 4.50
C LYS A 101 26.48 8.29 2.99
N ASP A 102 25.80 9.19 2.31
CA ASP A 102 25.84 9.33 0.86
C ASP A 102 26.82 10.46 0.49
N GLU A 103 27.84 10.14 -0.29
CA GLU A 103 28.71 11.13 -0.92
C GLU A 103 28.06 11.60 -2.21
N GLU A 104 27.74 12.89 -2.30
CA GLU A 104 27.13 13.49 -3.48
C GLU A 104 28.06 14.51 -4.12
N HIS A 105 28.15 14.46 -5.45
CA HIS A 105 28.97 15.37 -6.25
C HIS A 105 28.08 16.34 -7.01
N TYR A 106 28.46 17.62 -7.06
CA TYR A 106 27.75 18.61 -7.86
C TYR A 106 28.22 18.53 -9.30
N THR A 107 27.42 17.90 -10.16
CA THR A 107 27.79 17.66 -11.55
C THR A 107 26.87 18.39 -12.52
N ARG A 108 27.42 18.69 -13.70
CA ARG A 108 26.72 19.41 -14.76
C ARG A 108 26.08 18.43 -15.71
N HIS A 109 24.81 18.66 -15.98
CA HIS A 109 24.00 17.94 -16.94
C HIS A 109 23.54 18.87 -18.05
N THR A 110 23.17 18.27 -19.18
CA THR A 110 22.58 18.98 -20.32
C THR A 110 21.26 18.30 -20.66
N ARG A 111 20.19 19.08 -20.83
CA ARG A 111 18.92 18.58 -21.36
C ARG A 111 18.57 19.30 -22.65
N THR A 112 17.98 18.58 -23.60
CA THR A 112 17.35 19.18 -24.77
C THR A 112 15.94 19.60 -24.41
N VAL A 113 15.63 20.89 -24.58
CA VAL A 113 14.29 21.43 -24.43
C VAL A 113 13.71 21.66 -25.82
N TYR A 114 12.52 21.14 -26.05
CA TYR A 114 11.80 21.30 -27.31
C TYR A 114 10.83 22.48 -27.21
N GLU A 115 10.78 23.28 -28.27
CA GLU A 115 9.81 24.34 -28.45
C GLU A 115 8.62 23.80 -29.25
N TYR A 116 7.41 24.19 -28.88
CA TYR A 116 6.17 23.73 -29.50
C TYR A 116 5.33 24.91 -29.98
N ASP A 117 4.65 24.76 -31.12
CA ASP A 117 3.63 25.71 -31.56
C ASP A 117 2.30 25.55 -30.79
N GLU A 118 1.33 26.41 -31.09
CA GLU A 118 -0.01 26.38 -30.48
C GLU A 118 -0.79 25.08 -30.78
N ASP A 119 -0.42 24.36 -31.84
CA ASP A 119 -1.01 23.07 -32.24
C ASP A 119 -0.28 21.87 -31.61
N GLY A 120 0.80 22.11 -30.85
CA GLY A 120 1.59 21.09 -30.16
C GLY A 120 2.65 20.41 -31.03
N ASN A 121 2.99 20.95 -32.20
CA ASN A 121 4.08 20.43 -33.03
C ASN A 121 5.42 21.04 -32.62
N VAL A 122 6.48 20.22 -32.65
CA VAL A 122 7.84 20.66 -32.34
C VAL A 122 8.33 21.62 -33.43
N THR A 123 8.65 22.85 -33.05
CA THR A 123 9.15 23.91 -33.94
C THR A 123 10.66 24.14 -33.82
N GLY A 124 11.27 23.67 -32.73
CA GLY A 124 12.69 23.84 -32.47
C GLY A 124 13.15 23.07 -31.23
N SER A 125 14.45 23.14 -30.96
CA SER A 125 15.03 22.67 -29.70
C SER A 125 16.33 23.38 -29.39
N HIS A 126 16.60 23.60 -28.11
CA HIS A 126 17.89 24.08 -27.61
C HIS A 126 18.40 23.22 -26.46
N GLU A 127 19.70 23.31 -26.19
CA GLU A 127 20.30 22.65 -25.04
C GLU A 127 20.33 23.61 -23.84
N GLU A 128 19.90 23.12 -22.69
CA GLU A 128 20.00 23.81 -21.40
C GLU A 128 20.95 23.04 -20.48
N GLU A 129 21.97 23.73 -19.97
CA GLU A 129 22.82 23.20 -18.91
C GLU A 129 22.15 23.39 -17.55
N TYR A 130 22.15 22.36 -16.72
CA TYR A 130 21.69 22.42 -15.32
C TYR A 130 22.63 21.63 -14.44
N TRP A 131 22.56 21.86 -13.12
CA TRP A 131 23.45 21.23 -12.17
C TRP A 131 22.65 20.54 -11.07
N THR A 132 23.04 19.33 -10.72
CA THR A 132 22.42 18.56 -9.64
C THR A 132 23.51 17.97 -8.74
N TRP A 133 23.11 17.67 -7.51
CA TRP A 133 23.89 16.81 -6.63
C TRP A 133 23.54 15.37 -6.96
N ASP A 134 24.53 14.60 -7.39
CA ASP A 134 24.35 13.22 -7.80
C ASP A 134 25.10 12.29 -6.85
N LEU A 135 24.46 11.18 -6.48
CA LEU A 135 25.07 10.16 -5.65
C LEU A 135 26.32 9.58 -6.33
N TYR A 136 27.45 9.71 -5.65
CA TYR A 136 28.74 9.18 -6.09
C TYR A 136 29.09 7.88 -5.36
N ASP A 137 28.93 7.85 -4.03
CA ASP A 137 29.17 6.67 -3.20
C ASP A 137 28.23 6.64 -1.99
N SER A 138 28.05 5.46 -1.39
CA SER A 138 27.22 5.28 -0.19
C SER A 138 27.86 4.30 0.78
N ASP A 139 27.97 4.70 2.04
CA ASP A 139 28.49 3.90 3.14
C ASP A 139 27.42 3.72 4.23
N ASN A 140 27.25 2.49 4.72
CA ASN A 140 26.17 2.15 5.63
C ASN A 140 26.69 1.37 6.85
N LYS A 141 26.20 1.75 8.04
CA LYS A 141 26.43 1.07 9.31
C LYS A 141 25.10 0.66 9.91
N HIS A 142 25.06 -0.48 10.58
CA HIS A 142 23.90 -0.93 11.34
C HIS A 142 24.34 -1.67 12.59
N CYS A 143 23.46 -1.77 13.57
CA CYS A 143 23.68 -2.60 14.74
C CYS A 143 23.78 -4.07 14.34
N ASP A 144 24.45 -4.88 15.15
CA ASP A 144 24.53 -6.32 14.90
C ASP A 144 23.23 -7.01 15.35
N LYS A 145 22.67 -6.56 16.48
CA LYS A 145 21.56 -7.21 17.15
C LYS A 145 20.42 -6.26 17.49
N VAL A 146 19.22 -6.80 17.49
CA VAL A 146 18.00 -6.14 17.96
C VAL A 146 17.30 -7.05 18.95
N THR A 147 16.54 -6.49 19.89
CA THR A 147 15.62 -7.25 20.74
C THR A 147 14.19 -7.01 20.31
N PHE A 148 13.37 -8.05 20.38
CA PHE A 148 11.92 -7.95 20.25
C PHE A 148 11.26 -8.75 21.37
N LEU A 149 10.44 -8.09 22.19
CA LEU A 149 9.92 -8.65 23.46
C LEU A 149 11.04 -9.27 24.34
N GLY A 150 12.19 -8.60 24.43
CA GLY A 150 13.31 -9.05 25.26
C GLY A 150 14.09 -10.27 24.72
N ILE A 151 13.79 -10.73 23.50
CA ILE A 151 14.50 -11.81 22.82
C ILE A 151 15.39 -11.21 21.74
N GLU A 152 16.65 -11.62 21.66
CA GLU A 152 17.63 -11.12 20.69
C GLU A 152 17.49 -11.78 19.30
N PHE A 153 17.61 -10.96 18.26
CA PHE A 153 17.57 -11.33 16.84
C PHE A 153 18.67 -10.59 16.07
N ASP A 154 19.05 -11.11 14.91
CA ASP A 154 19.95 -10.40 14.00
C ASP A 154 19.28 -9.17 13.40
N TYR A 155 20.03 -8.08 13.19
CA TYR A 155 19.51 -6.90 12.50
C TYR A 155 18.93 -7.29 11.13
N GLY A 156 17.72 -6.81 10.85
CA GLY A 156 17.00 -7.09 9.62
C GLY A 156 16.31 -8.45 9.54
N GLN A 157 16.41 -9.31 10.56
CA GLN A 157 15.63 -10.55 10.63
C GLN A 157 14.13 -10.28 10.82
N ILE A 158 13.79 -9.28 11.65
CA ILE A 158 12.40 -8.84 11.89
C ILE A 158 12.03 -7.68 10.97
N TYR A 159 12.85 -6.64 10.96
CA TYR A 159 12.57 -5.39 10.26
C TYR A 159 13.87 -4.63 9.97
N LYS A 160 13.94 -4.02 8.80
CA LYS A 160 14.98 -3.05 8.44
C LYS A 160 14.33 -1.67 8.40
N PRO A 161 14.58 -0.82 9.39
CA PRO A 161 13.91 0.47 9.43
C PRO A 161 14.35 1.40 8.31
N TYR A 162 13.41 2.22 7.84
CA TYR A 162 13.74 3.34 6.98
C TYR A 162 14.52 4.39 7.76
N GLU A 163 15.54 4.92 7.10
CA GLU A 163 16.37 5.99 7.60
C GLU A 163 15.80 7.34 7.15
N ASN A 164 15.81 8.31 8.05
CA ASN A 164 15.39 9.67 7.76
C ASN A 164 16.59 10.58 7.65
N TYR A 165 16.48 11.64 6.86
CA TYR A 165 17.50 12.68 6.77
C TYR A 165 17.88 13.20 8.16
N ILE A 166 19.17 13.24 8.43
CA ILE A 166 19.74 13.80 9.65
C ILE A 166 20.35 15.17 9.32
N ASP A 167 21.38 15.18 8.49
CA ASP A 167 22.14 16.38 8.18
C ASP A 167 22.90 16.25 6.86
N THR A 168 23.41 17.39 6.36
CA THR A 168 24.31 17.48 5.22
C THR A 168 25.57 18.22 5.67
N ILE A 169 26.72 17.59 5.50
CA ILE A 169 28.01 18.18 5.84
C ILE A 169 28.77 18.48 4.54
N ASP A 170 29.24 19.72 4.43
CA ASP A 170 30.11 20.11 3.31
C ASP A 170 31.43 19.34 3.38
N GLY A 171 31.80 18.73 2.26
CA GLY A 171 33.09 18.07 2.08
C GLY A 171 34.11 19.05 1.52
N ASP A 172 34.33 18.95 0.21
CA ASP A 172 35.25 19.79 -0.55
C ASP A 172 34.50 20.49 -1.71
N TYR A 173 35.22 21.11 -2.64
CA TYR A 173 34.64 21.74 -3.82
C TYR A 173 33.74 20.77 -4.61
N HIS A 174 32.45 21.08 -4.65
CA HIS A 174 31.42 20.27 -5.31
C HIS A 174 31.24 18.86 -4.70
N VAL A 175 31.58 18.66 -3.43
CA VAL A 175 31.36 17.40 -2.71
C VAL A 175 30.64 17.69 -1.40
N ARG A 176 29.56 16.95 -1.12
CA ARG A 176 28.86 16.99 0.17
C ARG A 176 28.54 15.57 0.63
N TYR A 177 28.36 15.42 1.94
CA TYR A 177 27.95 14.16 2.55
C TYR A 177 26.57 14.32 3.17
N VAL A 178 25.61 13.51 2.73
CA VAL A 178 24.24 13.50 3.24
C VAL A 178 24.07 12.30 4.15
N TYR A 179 23.59 12.54 5.36
CA TYR A 179 23.45 11.51 6.38
C TYR A 179 21.99 11.18 6.62
N TYR A 180 21.72 9.88 6.73
CA TYR A 180 20.40 9.33 7.05
C TYR A 180 20.53 8.38 8.24
N GLY A 181 19.53 8.33 9.12
CA GLY A 181 19.53 7.33 10.18
C GLY A 181 18.16 6.95 10.69
N SER A 182 18.12 5.78 11.30
CA SER A 182 16.92 5.16 11.86
C SER A 182 16.85 5.33 13.38
N LYS A 183 15.64 5.28 13.93
CA LYS A 183 15.45 5.31 15.39
C LYS A 183 16.03 4.06 16.02
N THR A 184 16.30 4.12 17.32
CA THR A 184 16.77 2.97 18.11
C THR A 184 15.64 2.05 18.57
N GLU A 185 14.39 2.50 18.48
CA GLU A 185 13.20 1.76 18.94
C GLU A 185 12.01 1.95 17.99
N TYR A 186 11.29 0.85 17.75
CA TYR A 186 10.06 0.79 16.96
C TYR A 186 9.03 -0.11 17.64
N THR A 187 7.84 0.41 17.92
CA THR A 187 6.73 -0.37 18.47
C THR A 187 5.82 -0.84 17.34
N GLY A 188 5.31 -2.07 17.44
CA GLY A 188 4.36 -2.60 16.48
C GLY A 188 4.08 -4.08 16.66
N THR A 189 3.42 -4.66 15.66
CA THR A 189 3.06 -6.07 15.65
C THR A 189 3.85 -6.79 14.56
N ILE A 190 4.45 -7.94 14.87
CA ILE A 190 4.91 -8.88 13.85
C ILE A 190 3.81 -9.88 13.50
N PHE A 191 3.64 -10.17 12.21
CA PHE A 191 3.03 -11.43 11.78
C PHE A 191 4.15 -12.38 11.38
N THR A 192 4.21 -13.53 12.02
CA THR A 192 5.32 -14.47 11.83
C THR A 192 4.83 -15.90 11.93
N LYS A 193 5.62 -16.83 11.40
CA LYS A 193 5.48 -18.25 11.67
C LYS A 193 6.49 -18.67 12.73
N LEU A 194 6.00 -19.10 13.88
CA LEU A 194 6.78 -19.70 14.96
C LEU A 194 6.96 -21.19 14.64
N ASP A 195 8.08 -21.52 14.02
CA ASP A 195 8.50 -22.88 13.72
C ASP A 195 10.02 -23.03 13.76
N ASN A 196 10.50 -24.27 13.88
CA ASN A 196 11.92 -24.58 14.09
C ASN A 196 12.55 -23.85 15.29
N HIS A 197 11.77 -23.61 16.35
CA HIS A 197 12.22 -22.90 17.56
C HIS A 197 12.68 -21.45 17.28
N THR A 198 12.17 -20.81 16.23
CA THR A 198 12.50 -19.43 15.88
C THR A 198 11.34 -18.75 15.13
N ILE A 199 11.56 -17.53 14.66
CA ILE A 199 10.66 -16.79 13.79
C ILE A 199 11.00 -17.04 12.31
N ASN A 200 9.97 -17.20 11.47
CA ASN A 200 10.11 -17.39 10.03
C ASN A 200 9.04 -16.59 9.28
N LYS A 201 9.40 -16.09 8.08
CA LYS A 201 8.50 -15.31 7.21
C LYS A 201 7.84 -14.14 7.97
N THR A 202 8.66 -13.40 8.67
CA THR A 202 8.24 -12.31 9.55
C THR A 202 7.99 -11.04 8.77
N GLU A 203 6.85 -10.40 9.02
CA GLU A 203 6.53 -9.05 8.57
C GLU A 203 6.23 -8.18 9.79
N PHE A 204 6.79 -6.96 9.82
CA PHE A 204 6.59 -6.01 10.92
C PHE A 204 5.65 -4.88 10.51
N TYR A 205 4.55 -4.74 11.25
CA TYR A 205 3.54 -3.70 11.10
C TYR A 205 3.80 -2.63 12.15
N LYS A 206 4.61 -1.64 11.76
CA LYS A 206 5.03 -0.52 12.60
C LYS A 206 3.83 0.35 13.00
N ASP A 207 3.81 0.77 14.26
CA ASP A 207 2.76 1.62 14.85
C ASP A 207 1.35 1.01 14.78
N MET A 208 1.24 -0.33 14.69
CA MET A 208 -0.03 -1.06 14.68
C MET A 208 -0.08 -2.05 15.84
N ASP A 209 -1.19 -2.03 16.59
CA ASP A 209 -1.50 -3.12 17.52
C ASP A 209 -1.95 -4.39 16.78
N ILE A 210 -2.23 -5.47 17.51
CA ILE A 210 -2.61 -6.76 16.89
C ILE A 210 -3.90 -6.64 16.08
N ASN A 211 -4.89 -5.88 16.56
CA ASN A 211 -6.17 -5.74 15.87
C ASN A 211 -6.01 -4.86 14.63
N ASP A 212 -5.26 -3.76 14.74
CA ASP A 212 -4.94 -2.89 13.59
C ASP A 212 -4.20 -3.67 12.49
N ALA A 213 -3.21 -4.50 12.87
CA ALA A 213 -2.46 -5.32 11.94
C ALA A 213 -3.35 -6.40 11.29
N VAL A 214 -4.25 -7.02 12.06
CA VAL A 214 -5.23 -7.98 11.53
C VAL A 214 -6.17 -7.29 10.54
N ASP A 215 -6.73 -6.13 10.87
CA ASP A 215 -7.66 -5.39 10.02
C ASP A 215 -6.97 -4.90 8.75
N TYR A 216 -5.73 -4.44 8.84
CA TYR A 216 -4.91 -4.06 7.69
C TYR A 216 -4.72 -5.24 6.74
N LEU A 217 -4.36 -6.42 7.26
CA LEU A 217 -4.12 -7.63 6.47
C LEU A 217 -5.40 -8.24 5.89
N GLN A 218 -6.53 -8.06 6.57
CA GLN A 218 -7.84 -8.56 6.14
C GLN A 218 -8.64 -7.55 5.32
N SER A 219 -8.04 -6.41 4.95
CA SER A 219 -8.73 -5.33 4.27
C SER A 219 -9.51 -5.79 3.03
N ASN A 220 -10.80 -5.44 3.01
CA ASN A 220 -11.76 -5.77 1.96
C ASN A 220 -11.66 -4.85 0.73
N ALA A 221 -10.50 -4.24 0.46
CA ALA A 221 -10.32 -3.28 -0.63
C ALA A 221 -10.77 -3.84 -1.99
N GLY A 222 -10.52 -5.13 -2.25
CA GLY A 222 -10.97 -5.81 -3.46
C GLY A 222 -12.50 -5.92 -3.58
N MET A 223 -13.19 -6.12 -2.46
CA MET A 223 -14.66 -6.15 -2.45
C MET A 223 -15.25 -4.76 -2.71
N ILE A 224 -14.64 -3.72 -2.15
CA ILE A 224 -15.05 -2.32 -2.37
C ILE A 224 -14.87 -1.95 -3.85
N ALA A 225 -13.70 -2.25 -4.42
CA ALA A 225 -13.40 -1.97 -5.83
C ALA A 225 -14.37 -2.70 -6.77
N PHE A 226 -14.72 -3.95 -6.47
CA PHE A 226 -15.72 -4.70 -7.21
C PHE A 226 -17.07 -3.98 -7.25
N TRP A 227 -17.60 -3.56 -6.10
CA TRP A 227 -18.91 -2.87 -6.05
C TRP A 227 -18.89 -1.51 -6.75
N ILE A 228 -17.79 -0.76 -6.68
CA ILE A 228 -17.64 0.50 -7.43
C ILE A 228 -17.73 0.23 -8.94
N PHE A 229 -16.96 -0.74 -9.45
CA PHE A 229 -17.01 -1.12 -10.85
C PHE A 229 -18.40 -1.65 -11.24
N TRP A 230 -19.02 -2.46 -10.39
CA TRP A 230 -20.32 -3.07 -10.67
C TRP A 230 -21.45 -2.04 -10.77
N VAL A 231 -21.44 -1.01 -9.91
CA VAL A 231 -22.40 0.10 -9.98
C VAL A 231 -22.25 0.88 -11.28
N ILE A 232 -21.01 1.16 -11.72
CA ILE A 232 -20.73 1.82 -13.00
C ILE A 232 -21.23 0.97 -14.17
N LEU A 233 -20.98 -0.34 -14.14
CA LEU A 233 -21.45 -1.29 -15.15
C LEU A 233 -22.98 -1.30 -15.26
N ILE A 234 -23.69 -1.33 -14.13
CA ILE A 234 -25.16 -1.26 -14.09
C ILE A 234 -25.64 0.06 -14.70
N GLY A 235 -25.03 1.19 -14.32
CA GLY A 235 -25.34 2.50 -14.89
C GLY A 235 -25.17 2.53 -16.41
N GLY A 236 -24.06 1.99 -16.92
CA GLY A 236 -23.80 1.86 -18.35
C GLY A 236 -24.81 0.97 -19.08
N MET A 237 -25.20 -0.16 -18.49
CA MET A 237 -26.21 -1.05 -19.08
C MET A 237 -27.59 -0.39 -19.12
N VAL A 238 -28.00 0.31 -18.05
CA VAL A 238 -29.28 1.02 -18.00
C VAL A 238 -29.29 2.18 -18.99
N PHE A 239 -28.20 2.95 -19.09
CA PHE A 239 -28.05 4.02 -20.06
C PHE A 239 -28.09 3.49 -21.50
N GLY A 240 -27.34 2.42 -21.79
CA GLY A 240 -27.38 1.75 -23.10
C GLY A 240 -28.76 1.18 -23.44
N PHE A 241 -29.46 0.64 -22.44
CA PHE A 241 -30.84 0.18 -22.60
C PHE A 241 -31.80 1.32 -22.97
N TYR A 242 -31.63 2.50 -22.38
CA TYR A 242 -32.41 3.66 -22.79
C TYR A 242 -32.00 4.12 -24.18
N TYR A 243 -30.71 4.32 -24.48
CA TYR A 243 -30.26 4.90 -25.75
C TYR A 243 -30.53 4.04 -27.01
N LEU A 244 -30.60 2.72 -26.87
CA LEU A 244 -31.04 1.85 -27.96
C LEU A 244 -32.56 1.97 -28.12
N ASP A 245 -33.00 2.79 -29.07
CA ASP A 245 -34.41 3.07 -29.40
C ASP A 245 -35.22 1.75 -29.54
N ASN A 246 -35.94 1.39 -28.47
CA ASN A 246 -36.43 0.05 -28.22
C ASN A 246 -37.78 -0.21 -28.91
N ARG A 247 -37.75 -0.30 -30.24
CA ARG A 247 -38.91 -0.66 -31.11
C ARG A 247 -39.49 -2.07 -30.87
N TRP A 248 -39.01 -2.83 -29.88
CA TRP A 248 -39.43 -4.21 -29.60
C TRP A 248 -40.42 -4.35 -28.42
N LEU A 249 -40.70 -3.25 -27.69
CA LEU A 249 -41.72 -3.18 -26.64
C LEU A 249 -43.08 -2.65 -27.12
N ASP A 250 -43.24 -2.50 -28.44
CA ASP A 250 -44.48 -2.10 -29.13
C ASP A 250 -45.38 -3.30 -29.49
#